data_AF-A0A167ZM93-F1
#
_entry.id   AF-A0A167ZM93-F1
#
_cell.length_a   1.000
_cell.length_b   1.000
_cell.length_c   1.000
_cell.angle_alpha   90.00
_cell.angle_beta   90.00
_cell.angle_gamma   90.00
#
_symmetry.space_group_name_H-M   'P 1'
#
loop_
_entity.id
_entity.type
_entity.pdbx_description
1 polymer ?
#
loop_
_entity_poly.entity_id
_entity_poly.type
_entity_poly.pdbx_seq_one_letter_code
_entity_poly.pdbx_strand_id
1 'polypeptide(L)'
;MSDRAPIPTDPELDDTVTGRQIKLAGIVSDVHDIFYGGAAARAGGTGNEKDILAALDTAKPLILRLQEWHEYLPEHLHMTTIKKSCGFCANGALHLAHISVEIMLCRALVRITTSDTPADLCRLLHLAARRKVQDVVSLMESLRPEHTAAFWGTAASYQVAEAGSLAGLLWATAGSADEIEWCASRIEDLRWALRARAAAATFAREALYLIKRDVGGLGILKMDTGIGKRCVPETNRANESPGNVARDVSER
;
A
#
# COMPACT_ATOMS: atom_id res chain seq x y z
N MET A 1 26.04 -13.12 -18.11
CA MET A 1 26.02 -11.66 -18.23
C MET A 1 25.39 -11.36 -19.57
N SER A 2 24.09 -11.05 -19.59
CA SER A 2 23.38 -10.71 -20.82
C SER A 2 23.60 -9.23 -21.06
N ASP A 3 24.45 -8.90 -22.02
CA ASP A 3 24.78 -7.52 -22.40
C ASP A 3 23.59 -6.92 -23.15
N ARG A 4 22.67 -6.31 -22.41
CA ARG A 4 21.49 -5.63 -22.97
C ARG A 4 21.96 -4.26 -23.46
N ALA A 5 21.92 -4.07 -24.78
CA ALA A 5 22.26 -2.80 -25.42
C ALA A 5 21.53 -1.61 -24.74
N PRO A 6 22.23 -0.49 -24.50
CA PRO A 6 21.61 0.69 -23.91
C PRO A 6 20.50 1.22 -24.82
N ILE A 7 19.32 1.43 -24.23
CA ILE A 7 18.18 2.05 -24.92
C ILE A 7 18.62 3.44 -25.39
N PRO A 8 18.39 3.83 -26.67
CA PRO A 8 18.75 5.14 -27.17
C PRO A 8 18.07 6.24 -26.33
N THR A 9 18.86 7.05 -25.63
CA THR A 9 18.38 8.15 -24.79
C THR A 9 18.19 9.40 -25.66
N ASP A 10 16.96 9.62 -26.10
CA ASP A 10 16.51 10.91 -26.62
C ASP A 10 16.31 11.88 -25.43
N PRO A 11 17.04 13.01 -25.34
CA PRO A 11 16.96 13.92 -24.20
C PRO A 11 15.56 14.54 -24.02
N GLU A 12 14.78 14.69 -25.09
CA GLU A 12 13.42 15.24 -24.99
C GLU A 12 12.42 14.21 -24.42
N LEU A 13 12.69 12.92 -24.62
CA LEU A 13 11.87 11.83 -24.10
C LEU A 13 12.04 11.67 -22.58
N ASP A 14 13.21 11.99 -22.04
CA ASP A 14 13.53 11.80 -20.62
C ASP A 14 12.72 12.70 -19.67
N ASP A 15 12.27 13.84 -20.17
CA ASP A 15 11.42 14.78 -19.42
C ASP A 15 9.92 14.42 -19.47
N THR A 16 9.57 13.38 -20.22
CA THR A 16 8.20 12.88 -20.31
C THR A 16 7.88 11.82 -19.25
N VAL A 17 6.60 11.68 -18.90
CA VAL A 17 6.11 10.58 -18.04
C VAL A 17 6.58 9.23 -18.57
N THR A 18 6.52 9.02 -19.89
CA THR A 18 6.89 7.76 -20.53
C THR A 18 8.39 7.47 -20.42
N GLY A 19 9.26 8.45 -20.65
CA GLY A 19 10.71 8.28 -20.47
C GLY A 19 11.07 7.91 -19.03
N ARG A 20 10.43 8.58 -18.06
CA ARG A 20 10.62 8.26 -16.63
C ARG A 20 10.11 6.87 -16.26
N GLN A 21 8.98 6.44 -16.82
CA GLN A 21 8.46 5.08 -16.67
C GLN A 21 9.41 4.02 -17.25
N ILE A 22 10.04 4.28 -18.41
CA ILE A 22 11.01 3.36 -19.03
C ILE A 22 12.24 3.19 -18.12
N LYS A 23 12.80 4.30 -17.61
CA LYS A 23 13.93 4.24 -16.67
C LYS A 23 13.58 3.45 -15.41
N LEU A 24 12.38 3.70 -14.86
CA LEU A 24 11.90 2.98 -13.68
C LEU A 24 11.70 1.49 -13.97
N ALA A 25 11.17 1.13 -15.15
CA ALA A 25 11.03 -0.26 -15.57
C ALA A 25 12.39 -0.99 -15.68
N GLY A 26 13.46 -0.28 -16.05
CA GLY A 26 14.83 -0.80 -15.97
C GLY A 26 15.22 -1.18 -14.54
N ILE A 27 14.95 -0.32 -13.57
CA ILE A 27 15.20 -0.61 -12.14
C ILE A 27 14.35 -1.80 -11.68
N VAL A 28 13.07 -1.87 -12.09
CA VAL A 28 12.19 -3.01 -11.78
C VAL A 28 12.77 -4.33 -12.31
N SER A 29 13.29 -4.33 -13.54
CA SER A 29 13.95 -5.51 -14.13
C SER A 29 15.13 -5.95 -13.28
N ASP A 30 15.99 -5.02 -12.88
CA ASP A 30 17.15 -5.32 -12.03
C ASP A 30 16.72 -5.89 -10.66
N VAL A 31 15.71 -5.28 -10.02
CA VAL A 31 15.13 -5.77 -8.76
C VAL A 31 14.58 -7.18 -8.92
N HIS A 32 13.86 -7.45 -10.01
CA HIS A 32 13.29 -8.76 -10.26
C HIS A 32 14.39 -9.82 -10.48
N ASP A 33 15.41 -9.51 -11.27
CA ASP A 33 16.51 -10.45 -11.53
C ASP A 33 17.30 -10.78 -10.25
N ILE A 34 17.49 -9.79 -9.37
CA ILE A 34 18.26 -9.93 -8.12
C ILE A 34 17.45 -10.64 -7.02
N PHE A 35 16.20 -10.26 -6.79
CA PHE A 35 15.42 -10.73 -5.63
C PHE A 35 14.33 -11.75 -5.97
N TYR A 36 13.90 -11.83 -7.23
CA TYR A 36 12.79 -12.68 -7.67
C TYR A 36 13.19 -13.68 -8.78
N GLY A 37 14.43 -13.64 -9.25
CA GLY A 37 14.96 -14.56 -10.24
C GLY A 37 15.11 -16.00 -9.70
N GLY A 38 15.18 -16.98 -10.60
CA GLY A 38 15.31 -18.39 -10.24
C GLY A 38 16.60 -18.77 -9.49
N ALA A 39 17.61 -17.89 -9.49
CA ALA A 39 18.79 -18.02 -8.64
C ALA A 39 18.51 -17.56 -7.19
N ALA A 40 17.82 -16.43 -7.01
CA ALA A 40 17.39 -15.92 -5.71
C ALA A 40 16.41 -16.88 -5.01
N ALA A 41 15.48 -17.49 -5.76
CA ALA A 41 14.55 -18.50 -5.24
C ALA A 41 15.26 -19.78 -4.73
N ARG A 42 16.43 -20.12 -5.28
CA ARG A 42 17.25 -21.27 -4.87
C ARG A 42 18.24 -20.91 -3.76
N ALA A 43 18.67 -19.66 -3.72
CA ALA A 43 19.50 -19.10 -2.66
C ALA A 43 18.69 -18.74 -1.42
N GLY A 44 17.50 -19.35 -1.22
CA GLY A 44 16.68 -19.21 -0.02
C GLY A 44 17.55 -19.38 1.20
N GLY A 45 17.98 -18.23 1.74
CA GLY A 45 19.03 -18.16 2.72
C GLY A 45 18.61 -18.94 3.95
N THR A 46 19.60 -19.41 4.68
CA THR A 46 19.41 -20.07 5.98
C THR A 46 18.69 -19.19 7.02
N GLY A 47 18.29 -17.96 6.68
CA GLY A 47 17.72 -17.00 7.60
C GLY A 47 18.76 -16.42 8.56
N ASN A 48 20.05 -16.64 8.25
CA ASN A 48 21.13 -16.15 9.07
C ASN A 48 21.22 -14.62 8.90
N GLU A 49 21.60 -13.92 9.97
CA GLU A 49 21.84 -12.48 9.94
C GLU A 49 22.74 -12.03 8.77
N LYS A 50 23.75 -12.86 8.43
CA LYS A 50 24.65 -12.63 7.30
C LYS A 50 23.94 -12.61 5.95
N ASP A 51 22.92 -13.43 5.75
CA ASP A 51 22.15 -13.50 4.51
C ASP A 51 21.32 -12.23 4.33
N ILE A 52 20.77 -11.71 5.43
CA ILE A 52 20.00 -10.46 5.44
C ILE A 52 20.89 -9.26 5.20
N LEU A 53 22.06 -9.21 5.84
CA LEU A 53 23.06 -8.15 5.60
C LEU A 53 23.55 -8.17 4.14
N ALA A 54 23.80 -9.35 3.57
CA ALA A 54 24.17 -9.48 2.16
C ALA A 54 23.04 -9.02 1.21
N ALA A 55 21.78 -9.35 1.53
CA ALA A 55 20.63 -8.86 0.79
C ALA A 55 20.48 -7.33 0.88
N LEU A 56 20.73 -6.75 2.05
CA LEU A 56 20.76 -5.30 2.24
C LEU A 56 21.88 -4.64 1.46
N ASP A 57 23.09 -5.20 1.46
CA ASP A 57 24.21 -4.70 0.68
C ASP A 57 23.91 -4.73 -0.83
N THR A 58 23.18 -5.75 -1.27
CA THR A 58 22.71 -5.87 -2.66
C THR A 58 21.57 -4.88 -2.97
N ALA A 59 20.69 -4.59 -1.99
CA ALA A 59 19.58 -3.65 -2.14
C ALA A 59 20.03 -2.19 -2.16
N LYS A 60 21.08 -1.82 -1.39
CA LYS A 60 21.61 -0.44 -1.28
C LYS A 60 21.76 0.28 -2.63
N PRO A 61 22.46 -0.25 -3.65
CA PRO A 61 22.61 0.45 -4.92
C PRO A 61 21.28 0.65 -5.66
N LEU A 62 20.31 -0.25 -5.50
CA LEU A 62 18.99 -0.11 -6.10
C LEU A 62 18.16 0.97 -5.39
N ILE A 63 18.23 1.01 -4.05
CA ILE A 63 17.57 2.05 -3.25
C ILE A 63 18.14 3.42 -3.61
N LEU A 64 19.47 3.56 -3.73
CA LEU A 64 20.12 4.81 -4.12
C LEU A 64 19.69 5.25 -5.53
N ARG A 65 19.73 4.34 -6.52
CA ARG A 65 19.25 4.64 -7.89
C ARG A 65 17.79 5.08 -7.92
N LEU A 66 16.96 4.51 -7.05
CA LEU A 66 15.55 4.85 -6.96
C LEU A 66 15.32 6.22 -6.31
N GLN A 67 16.12 6.56 -5.30
CA GLN A 67 16.14 7.89 -4.68
C GLN A 67 16.62 8.95 -5.68
N GLU A 68 17.75 8.72 -6.35
CA GLU A 68 18.27 9.59 -7.41
C GLU A 68 17.21 9.81 -8.50
N TRP A 69 16.56 8.73 -8.95
CA TRP A 69 15.49 8.83 -9.94
C TRP A 69 14.35 9.76 -9.50
N HIS A 70 14.01 9.76 -8.21
CA HIS A 70 12.97 10.63 -7.63
C HIS A 70 13.46 12.08 -7.48
N GLU A 71 14.71 12.28 -7.05
CA GLU A 71 15.31 13.61 -6.90
C GLU A 71 15.47 14.34 -8.24
N TYR A 72 15.82 13.61 -9.30
CA TYR A 72 15.93 14.15 -10.65
C TYR A 72 14.58 14.26 -11.38
N LEU A 73 13.46 14.09 -10.69
CA LEU A 73 12.15 14.17 -11.32
C LEU A 73 11.80 15.65 -11.62
N PRO A 74 11.46 16.00 -12.87
CA PRO A 74 11.05 17.36 -13.22
C PRO A 74 9.82 17.83 -12.44
N GLU A 75 9.74 19.14 -12.17
CA GLU A 75 8.70 19.72 -11.32
C GLU A 75 7.27 19.47 -11.86
N HIS A 76 7.11 19.40 -13.18
CA HIS A 76 5.84 19.11 -13.83
C HIS A 76 5.34 17.67 -13.65
N LEU A 77 6.20 16.77 -13.18
CA LEU A 77 5.88 15.36 -12.91
C LEU A 77 5.59 15.08 -11.42
N HIS A 78 5.68 16.08 -10.54
CA HIS A 78 5.22 15.93 -9.17
C HIS A 78 3.70 15.78 -9.07
N MET A 79 3.25 15.10 -8.03
CA MET A 79 1.83 14.82 -7.76
C MET A 79 0.97 16.09 -7.65
N THR A 80 1.55 17.18 -7.14
CA THR A 80 0.86 18.45 -6.91
C THR A 80 0.59 19.21 -8.20
N THR A 81 1.43 19.02 -9.22
CA THR A 81 1.35 19.75 -10.49
C THR A 81 0.24 19.21 -11.39
N ILE A 82 -0.90 19.92 -11.44
CA ILE A 82 -1.91 19.71 -12.48
C ILE A 82 -1.65 20.71 -13.60
N LYS A 83 -1.38 20.22 -14.80
CA LYS A 83 -1.33 21.06 -15.99
C LYS A 83 -2.76 21.49 -16.35
N LYS A 84 -3.10 22.76 -16.13
CA LYS A 84 -4.45 23.33 -16.36
C LYS A 84 -4.98 23.13 -17.79
N SER A 85 -4.12 22.84 -18.76
CA SER A 85 -4.47 22.59 -20.16
C SER A 85 -4.86 21.15 -20.48
N CYS A 86 -4.63 20.20 -19.56
CA CYS A 86 -4.87 18.77 -19.77
C CYS A 86 -5.81 18.27 -18.66
N GLY A 87 -7.04 17.86 -19.02
CA GLY A 87 -8.06 17.41 -18.07
C GLY A 87 -7.75 16.09 -17.34
N PHE A 88 -6.54 15.55 -17.50
CA PHE A 88 -6.04 14.35 -16.85
C PHE A 88 -4.56 14.50 -16.49
N CYS A 89 -4.12 13.83 -15.43
CA CYS A 89 -2.73 13.87 -14.96
C CYS A 89 -2.22 12.46 -14.62
N ALA A 90 -1.29 11.95 -15.43
CA ALA A 90 -0.71 10.61 -15.31
C ALA A 90 0.37 10.51 -14.21
N ASN A 91 0.68 11.60 -13.51
CA ASN A 91 1.66 11.62 -12.42
C ASN A 91 1.25 10.64 -11.31
N GLY A 92 -0.06 10.48 -11.06
CA GLY A 92 -0.60 9.47 -10.14
C GLY A 92 -0.01 8.07 -10.35
N ALA A 93 -0.05 7.59 -11.58
CA ALA A 93 0.45 6.27 -11.95
C ALA A 93 1.98 6.17 -11.88
N LEU A 94 2.69 7.25 -12.22
CA LEU A 94 4.15 7.32 -12.13
C LEU A 94 4.64 7.17 -10.68
N HIS A 95 4.05 7.91 -9.75
CA HIS A 95 4.41 7.83 -8.33
C HIS A 95 3.99 6.50 -7.71
N LEU A 96 2.84 5.93 -8.12
CA LEU A 96 2.47 4.58 -7.70
C LEU A 96 3.51 3.55 -8.14
N ALA A 97 3.98 3.63 -9.40
CA ALA A 97 5.00 2.72 -9.89
C ALA A 97 6.30 2.84 -9.08
N HIS A 98 6.71 4.07 -8.73
CA HIS A 98 7.89 4.31 -7.89
C HIS A 98 7.76 3.65 -6.52
N ILE A 99 6.65 3.90 -5.81
CA ILE A 99 6.41 3.31 -4.48
C ILE A 99 6.30 1.78 -4.57
N SER A 100 5.74 1.22 -5.66
CA SER A 100 5.69 -0.23 -5.90
C SER A 100 7.09 -0.84 -5.97
N VAL A 101 8.09 -0.18 -6.56
CA VAL A 101 9.48 -0.68 -6.54
C VAL A 101 10.04 -0.75 -5.12
N GLU A 102 9.77 0.27 -4.30
CA GLU A 102 10.16 0.26 -2.89
C GLU A 102 9.46 -0.85 -2.11
N ILE A 103 8.18 -1.11 -2.40
CA ILE A 103 7.41 -2.20 -1.81
C ILE A 103 8.00 -3.55 -2.20
N MET A 104 8.39 -3.76 -3.45
CA MET A 104 9.04 -5.00 -3.89
C MET A 104 10.34 -5.24 -3.11
N LEU A 105 11.18 -4.20 -2.98
CA LEU A 105 12.42 -4.29 -2.19
C LEU A 105 12.13 -4.60 -0.71
N CYS A 106 11.23 -3.85 -0.07
CA CYS A 106 10.84 -4.10 1.33
C CYS A 106 10.27 -5.51 1.52
N ARG A 107 9.44 -5.98 0.58
CA ARG A 107 8.85 -7.33 0.64
C ARG A 107 9.90 -8.42 0.50
N ALA A 108 10.88 -8.25 -0.39
CA ALA A 108 11.99 -9.19 -0.51
C ALA A 108 12.80 -9.27 0.80
N LEU A 109 13.11 -8.13 1.40
CA LEU A 109 13.87 -8.05 2.65
C LEU A 109 13.10 -8.59 3.86
N VAL A 110 11.78 -8.36 3.95
CA VAL A 110 10.95 -8.92 5.04
C VAL A 110 10.77 -10.44 4.89
N ARG A 111 10.74 -10.97 3.66
CA ARG A 111 10.56 -12.43 3.44
C ARG A 111 11.74 -13.28 3.86
N ILE A 112 12.94 -12.72 3.87
CA ILE A 112 14.15 -13.45 4.25
C ILE A 112 14.40 -13.43 5.77
N THR A 113 13.61 -12.67 6.54
CA THR A 113 13.72 -12.68 8.00
C THR A 113 13.20 -13.99 8.56
N THR A 114 13.84 -14.46 9.63
CA THR A 114 13.48 -15.69 10.36
C THR A 114 13.46 -15.43 11.85
N SER A 115 13.09 -16.44 12.65
CA SER A 115 13.13 -16.38 14.11
C SER A 115 14.49 -16.02 14.68
N ASP A 116 15.56 -16.32 13.95
CA ASP A 116 16.94 -16.16 14.40
C ASP A 116 17.51 -14.78 14.05
N THR A 117 16.73 -13.95 13.35
CA THR A 117 17.12 -12.59 12.97
C THR A 117 17.13 -11.68 14.20
N PRO A 118 18.15 -10.81 14.39
CA PRO A 118 18.17 -9.85 15.48
C PRO A 118 16.92 -8.97 15.53
N ALA A 119 16.30 -8.85 16.71
CA ALA A 119 15.03 -8.15 16.89
C ALA A 119 15.06 -6.69 16.40
N ASP A 120 16.19 -5.99 16.58
CA ASP A 120 16.37 -4.62 16.09
C ASP A 120 16.34 -4.52 14.56
N LEU A 121 16.96 -5.48 13.87
CA LEU A 121 16.97 -5.52 12.40
C LEU A 121 15.57 -5.81 11.85
N CYS A 122 14.88 -6.79 12.43
CA CYS A 122 13.47 -7.07 12.11
C CYS A 122 12.60 -5.82 12.30
N ARG A 123 12.76 -5.12 13.43
CA ARG A 123 12.00 -3.91 13.73
C ARG A 123 12.25 -2.79 12.72
N LEU A 124 13.48 -2.60 12.27
CA LEU A 124 13.82 -1.60 11.24
C LEU A 124 13.20 -1.94 9.87
N LEU A 125 13.28 -3.21 9.45
CA LEU A 125 12.67 -3.68 8.20
C LEU A 125 11.14 -3.54 8.23
N HIS A 126 10.52 -3.93 9.35
CA HIS A 126 9.08 -3.75 9.56
C HIS A 126 8.69 -2.27 9.54
N LEU A 127 9.45 -1.39 10.20
CA LEU A 127 9.19 0.05 10.18
C LEU A 127 9.27 0.63 8.76
N ALA A 128 10.29 0.25 7.98
CA ALA A 128 10.44 0.66 6.59
C ALA A 128 9.26 0.18 5.74
N ALA A 129 8.89 -1.10 5.86
CA ALA A 129 7.76 -1.68 5.14
C ALA A 129 6.42 -1.01 5.51
N ARG A 130 6.19 -0.72 6.81
CA ARG A 130 5.02 0.03 7.27
C ARG A 130 4.95 1.41 6.63
N ARG A 131 6.09 2.11 6.52
CA ARG A 131 6.14 3.41 5.86
C ARG A 131 5.70 3.31 4.40
N LYS A 132 6.15 2.29 3.66
CA LYS A 132 5.78 2.09 2.25
C LYS A 132 4.30 1.76 2.05
N VAL A 133 3.71 0.95 2.94
CA VAL A 133 2.26 0.72 2.95
C VAL A 133 1.52 2.04 3.18
N GLN A 134 1.96 2.85 4.14
CA GLN A 134 1.37 4.16 4.41
C GLN A 134 1.50 5.12 3.22
N ASP A 135 2.65 5.13 2.54
CA ASP A 135 2.87 5.99 1.36
C ASP A 135 1.87 5.64 0.23
N VAL A 136 1.55 4.35 0.01
CA VAL A 136 0.50 3.97 -0.97
C VAL A 136 -0.90 4.38 -0.51
N VAL A 137 -1.24 4.18 0.77
CA VAL A 137 -2.54 4.61 1.32
C VAL A 137 -2.72 6.12 1.13
N SER A 138 -1.72 6.91 1.54
CA SER A 138 -1.75 8.36 1.40
C SER A 138 -1.76 8.81 -0.06
N LEU A 139 -1.03 8.12 -0.95
CA LEU A 139 -1.12 8.38 -2.38
C LEU A 139 -2.54 8.17 -2.88
N MET A 140 -3.15 7.01 -2.59
CA MET A 140 -4.52 6.70 -2.98
C MET A 140 -5.49 7.75 -2.43
N GLU A 141 -5.40 8.12 -1.16
CA GLU A 141 -6.23 9.14 -0.53
C GLU A 141 -6.08 10.53 -1.17
N SER A 142 -4.89 10.88 -1.63
CA SER A 142 -4.59 12.16 -2.27
C SER A 142 -5.03 12.27 -3.74
N LEU A 143 -5.50 11.18 -4.36
CA LEU A 143 -5.89 11.22 -5.77
C LEU A 143 -7.11 12.12 -5.97
N ARG A 144 -6.91 13.12 -6.82
CA ARG A 144 -7.92 14.06 -7.30
C ARG A 144 -8.64 13.51 -8.54
N PRO A 145 -9.80 14.06 -8.93
CA PRO A 145 -10.54 13.64 -10.13
C PRO A 145 -9.67 13.57 -11.39
N GLU A 146 -8.76 14.52 -11.58
CA GLU A 146 -7.84 14.61 -12.71
C GLU A 146 -6.83 13.45 -12.74
N HIS A 147 -6.45 12.92 -11.57
CA HIS A 147 -5.61 11.73 -11.47
C HIS A 147 -6.44 10.47 -11.75
N THR A 148 -7.67 10.39 -11.22
CA THR A 148 -8.54 9.21 -11.41
C THR A 148 -9.00 9.05 -12.85
N ALA A 149 -9.19 10.16 -13.58
CA ALA A 149 -9.55 10.15 -15.00
C ALA A 149 -8.36 9.85 -15.93
N ALA A 150 -7.13 9.87 -15.41
CA ALA A 150 -5.95 9.56 -16.20
C ALA A 150 -5.82 8.06 -16.51
N PHE A 151 -4.94 7.74 -17.45
CA PHE A 151 -4.58 6.35 -17.73
C PHE A 151 -3.59 5.80 -16.69
N TRP A 152 -3.94 4.70 -16.04
CA TRP A 152 -3.11 4.06 -15.01
C TRP A 152 -2.32 2.84 -15.48
N GLY A 153 -2.50 2.41 -16.74
CA GLY A 153 -1.89 1.17 -17.22
C GLY A 153 -2.50 -0.08 -16.60
N THR A 154 -2.15 -1.24 -17.15
CA THR A 154 -2.64 -2.55 -16.69
C THR A 154 -1.96 -3.02 -15.41
N ALA A 155 -0.74 -2.53 -15.13
CA ALA A 155 0.04 -2.90 -13.95
C ALA A 155 -0.42 -2.21 -12.66
N ALA A 156 -1.10 -1.05 -12.73
CA ALA A 156 -1.43 -0.26 -11.55
C ALA A 156 -2.29 -1.00 -10.52
N SER A 157 -3.23 -1.84 -10.96
CA SER A 157 -4.05 -2.64 -10.04
C SER A 157 -3.20 -3.60 -9.22
N TYR A 158 -2.19 -4.21 -9.86
CA TYR A 158 -1.23 -5.09 -9.19
C TYR A 158 -0.31 -4.30 -8.27
N GLN A 159 0.20 -3.15 -8.70
CA GLN A 159 1.07 -2.28 -7.88
C GLN A 159 0.38 -1.83 -6.58
N VAL A 160 -0.92 -1.53 -6.63
CA VAL A 160 -1.69 -1.26 -5.40
C VAL A 160 -1.89 -2.54 -4.58
N ALA A 161 -2.17 -3.68 -5.23
CA ALA A 161 -2.35 -4.95 -4.55
C ALA A 161 -1.07 -5.42 -3.83
N GLU A 162 0.11 -5.09 -4.35
CA GLU A 162 1.40 -5.36 -3.68
C GLU A 162 1.48 -4.72 -2.29
N ALA A 163 0.94 -3.51 -2.12
CA ALA A 163 0.86 -2.86 -0.81
C ALA A 163 -0.03 -3.65 0.17
N GLY A 164 -1.18 -4.13 -0.30
CA GLY A 164 -2.06 -4.99 0.50
C GLY A 164 -1.37 -6.32 0.87
N SER A 165 -0.64 -6.90 -0.07
CA SER A 165 0.12 -8.14 0.15
C SER A 165 1.29 -7.93 1.13
N LEU A 166 1.97 -6.77 1.09
CA LEU A 166 3.01 -6.40 2.05
C LEU A 166 2.42 -6.20 3.44
N ALA A 167 1.29 -5.50 3.57
CA ALA A 167 0.59 -5.35 4.84
C ALA A 167 0.15 -6.71 5.41
N GLY A 168 -0.28 -7.65 4.56
CA GLY A 168 -0.61 -9.00 4.99
C GLY A 168 0.61 -9.83 5.41
N LEU A 169 1.75 -9.64 4.75
CA LEU A 169 3.01 -10.23 5.19
C LEU A 169 3.42 -9.70 6.56
N LEU A 170 3.38 -8.37 6.76
CA LEU A 170 3.68 -7.74 8.05
C LEU A 170 2.75 -8.23 9.16
N TRP A 171 1.46 -8.38 8.84
CA TRP A 171 0.49 -8.95 9.78
C TRP A 171 0.87 -10.38 10.20
N ALA A 172 1.33 -11.20 9.24
CA ALA A 172 1.70 -12.59 9.51
C ALA A 172 3.04 -12.74 10.27
N THR A 173 3.95 -11.78 10.11
CA THR A 173 5.25 -11.76 10.79
C THR A 173 5.28 -10.85 12.02
N ALA A 174 4.16 -10.24 12.38
CA ALA A 174 4.08 -9.26 13.45
C ALA A 174 4.47 -9.86 14.81
N GLY A 175 5.32 -9.14 15.54
CA GLY A 175 5.73 -9.52 16.90
C GLY A 175 4.84 -8.95 18.00
N SER A 176 3.91 -8.05 17.67
CA SER A 176 3.05 -7.35 18.64
C SER A 176 1.62 -7.22 18.15
N ALA A 177 0.67 -7.23 19.11
CA ALA A 177 -0.74 -7.01 18.82
C ALA A 177 -1.01 -5.63 18.18
N ASP A 178 -0.22 -4.61 18.56
CA ASP A 178 -0.31 -3.27 17.99
C ASP A 178 0.04 -3.27 16.49
N GLU A 179 1.03 -4.05 16.07
CA GLU A 179 1.42 -4.15 14.65
C GLU A 179 0.37 -4.91 13.83
N ILE A 180 -0.23 -5.95 14.39
CA ILE A 180 -1.36 -6.70 13.81
C ILE A 180 -2.55 -5.76 13.57
N GLU A 181 -2.95 -5.00 14.60
CA GLU A 181 -4.08 -4.06 14.50
C GLU A 181 -3.77 -2.91 13.54
N TRP A 182 -2.54 -2.41 13.55
CA TRP A 182 -2.08 -1.40 12.59
C TRP A 182 -2.22 -1.92 11.15
N CYS A 183 -1.75 -3.13 10.85
CA CYS A 183 -1.84 -3.73 9.51
C CYS A 183 -3.30 -3.89 9.07
N ALA A 184 -4.16 -4.41 9.95
CA ALA A 184 -5.57 -4.56 9.69
C ALA A 184 -6.26 -3.21 9.40
N SER A 185 -5.94 -2.18 10.18
CA SER A 185 -6.43 -0.81 9.97
C SER A 185 -5.96 -0.24 8.63
N ARG A 186 -4.67 -0.37 8.28
CA ARG A 186 -4.13 0.14 7.00
C ARG A 186 -4.77 -0.53 5.79
N ILE A 187 -5.02 -1.84 5.86
CA ILE A 187 -5.70 -2.56 4.77
C ILE A 187 -7.12 -2.04 4.60
N GLU A 188 -7.84 -1.73 5.67
CA GLU A 188 -9.19 -1.19 5.56
C GLU A 188 -9.18 0.24 4.99
N ASP A 189 -8.24 1.08 5.42
CA ASP A 189 -8.10 2.43 4.87
C ASP A 189 -7.74 2.39 3.37
N LEU A 190 -6.87 1.46 2.96
CA LEU A 190 -6.58 1.22 1.55
C LEU A 190 -7.85 0.81 0.78
N ARG A 191 -8.63 -0.14 1.31
CA ARG A 191 -9.88 -0.58 0.68
C ARG A 191 -10.88 0.56 0.60
N TRP A 192 -10.99 1.39 1.63
CA TRP A 192 -11.85 2.57 1.65
C TRP A 192 -11.44 3.57 0.56
N ALA A 193 -10.16 3.92 0.49
CA ALA A 193 -9.62 4.82 -0.53
C ALA A 193 -9.88 4.30 -1.96
N LEU A 194 -9.79 2.98 -2.18
CA LEU A 194 -10.09 2.36 -3.47
C LEU A 194 -11.59 2.34 -3.78
N ARG A 195 -12.44 2.02 -2.81
CA ARG A 195 -13.91 2.03 -2.98
C ARG A 195 -14.42 3.40 -3.40
N ALA A 196 -13.90 4.47 -2.79
CA ALA A 196 -14.25 5.85 -3.14
C ALA A 196 -13.96 6.19 -4.62
N ARG A 197 -13.07 5.43 -5.28
CA ARG A 197 -12.58 5.69 -6.64
C ARG A 197 -12.99 4.62 -7.66
N ALA A 198 -13.52 3.49 -7.20
CA ALA A 198 -13.83 2.33 -8.03
C ALA A 198 -14.89 2.61 -9.12
N ALA A 199 -15.75 3.62 -8.93
CA ALA A 199 -16.72 4.04 -9.94
C ALA A 199 -16.07 4.82 -11.10
N ALA A 200 -15.02 5.60 -10.81
CA ALA A 200 -14.36 6.46 -11.77
C ALA A 200 -13.09 5.85 -12.38
N ALA A 201 -12.46 4.90 -11.68
CA ALA A 201 -11.17 4.34 -12.06
C ALA A 201 -11.20 2.80 -12.05
N THR A 202 -11.00 2.21 -13.22
CA THR A 202 -11.00 0.75 -13.41
C THR A 202 -9.89 0.07 -12.60
N PHE A 203 -8.68 0.67 -12.56
CA PHE A 203 -7.56 0.13 -11.79
C PHE A 203 -7.90 -0.03 -10.30
N ALA A 204 -8.66 0.91 -9.72
CA ALA A 204 -9.04 0.88 -8.31
C ALA A 204 -10.02 -0.24 -8.01
N ARG A 205 -10.95 -0.51 -8.93
CA ARG A 205 -11.89 -1.64 -8.84
C ARG A 205 -11.15 -2.98 -8.92
N GLU A 206 -10.23 -3.13 -9.87
CA GLU A 206 -9.42 -4.35 -10.01
C GLU A 206 -8.49 -4.55 -8.81
N ALA A 207 -7.84 -3.50 -8.32
CA ALA A 207 -7.02 -3.56 -7.09
C ALA A 207 -7.83 -4.03 -5.89
N LEU A 208 -9.06 -3.53 -5.73
CA LEU A 208 -9.96 -3.94 -4.65
C LEU A 208 -10.31 -5.45 -4.74
N TYR A 209 -10.51 -5.97 -5.96
CA TYR A 209 -10.72 -7.40 -6.18
C TYR A 209 -9.48 -8.22 -5.79
N LEU A 210 -8.29 -7.83 -6.26
CA LEU A 210 -7.03 -8.50 -5.95
C LEU A 210 -6.73 -8.52 -4.44
N ILE A 211 -6.91 -7.39 -3.75
CA ILE A 211 -6.70 -7.31 -2.30
C ILE A 211 -7.69 -8.21 -1.55
N LYS A 212 -8.95 -8.28 -1.97
CA LYS A 212 -9.92 -9.19 -1.35
C LYS A 212 -9.55 -10.66 -1.55
N ARG A 213 -9.03 -11.02 -2.73
CA ARG A 213 -8.56 -12.37 -3.03
C ARG A 213 -7.35 -12.74 -2.17
N ASP A 214 -6.36 -11.86 -2.09
CA ASP A 214 -5.06 -12.18 -1.49
C ASP A 214 -5.05 -11.96 0.04
N VAL A 215 -5.90 -11.08 0.55
CA VAL A 215 -5.91 -10.62 1.96
C VAL A 215 -7.26 -10.91 2.63
N GLY A 216 -8.18 -11.60 1.96
CA GLY A 216 -9.54 -11.88 2.44
C GLY A 216 -9.61 -12.55 3.81
N GLY A 217 -8.59 -13.34 4.18
CA GLY A 217 -8.51 -13.97 5.51
C GLY A 217 -8.31 -13.00 6.68
N LEU A 218 -7.68 -11.83 6.46
CA LEU A 218 -7.37 -10.89 7.55
C LEU A 218 -8.61 -10.14 8.07
N GLY A 219 -9.65 -10.01 7.25
CA GLY A 219 -10.93 -9.42 7.69
C GLY A 219 -11.75 -10.36 8.58
N ILE A 220 -11.56 -11.67 8.46
CA ILE A 220 -12.27 -12.68 9.25
C ILE A 220 -11.71 -12.73 10.67
N LEU A 221 -10.40 -12.56 10.85
CA LEU A 221 -9.77 -12.65 12.17
C LEU A 221 -10.09 -11.46 13.08
N LYS A 222 -10.45 -10.29 12.52
CA LYS A 222 -10.94 -9.14 13.32
C LYS A 222 -12.32 -9.41 13.95
N MET A 223 -13.10 -10.33 13.39
CA MET A 223 -14.38 -10.75 13.99
C MET A 223 -14.18 -11.72 15.17
N ASP A 224 -13.09 -12.50 15.17
CA ASP A 224 -12.84 -13.51 16.21
C ASP A 224 -12.04 -12.99 17.41
N THR A 225 -11.33 -11.86 17.30
CA THR A 225 -10.67 -11.17 18.43
C THR A 225 -11.51 -10.04 19.07
N GLY A 226 -12.83 -10.18 19.06
CA GLY A 226 -13.77 -9.25 19.70
C GLY A 226 -13.86 -9.41 21.22
N ILE A 227 -12.87 -8.89 21.96
CA ILE A 227 -13.06 -8.47 23.35
C ILE A 227 -13.93 -7.21 23.36
N GLY A 228 -15.05 -7.26 24.09
CA GLY A 228 -15.57 -6.09 24.81
C GLY A 228 -16.54 -5.18 24.06
N LYS A 229 -17.83 -5.52 24.18
CA LYS A 229 -18.99 -4.63 24.33
C LYS A 229 -18.77 -3.15 24.00
N ARG A 230 -19.30 -2.68 22.86
CA ARG A 230 -19.75 -1.30 22.76
C ARG A 230 -21.17 -1.22 23.30
N CYS A 231 -21.29 -0.82 24.57
CA CYS A 231 -22.55 -0.45 25.18
C CYS A 231 -23.23 0.63 24.31
N VAL A 232 -24.46 0.34 23.92
CA VAL A 232 -25.42 1.34 23.43
C VAL A 232 -25.79 2.21 24.64
N PRO A 233 -25.78 3.54 24.57
CA PRO A 233 -26.37 4.35 25.63
C PRO A 233 -27.90 4.22 25.56
N GLU A 234 -28.48 3.49 26.52
CA GLU A 234 -29.90 3.58 26.87
C GLU A 234 -30.21 5.03 27.24
N THR A 235 -30.94 5.71 26.37
CA THR A 235 -31.51 7.01 26.71
C THR A 235 -32.78 6.76 27.50
N ASN A 236 -32.67 6.80 28.82
CA ASN A 236 -33.80 6.82 29.75
C ASN A 236 -34.73 8.00 29.41
N ARG A 237 -35.91 7.70 28.88
CA ARG A 237 -37.10 8.54 29.03
C ARG A 237 -38.07 7.81 29.96
N ALA A 238 -37.99 8.15 31.24
CA ALA A 238 -39.03 7.88 32.21
C ALA A 238 -39.14 9.09 33.12
N ASN A 239 -40.10 9.97 32.82
CA ASN A 239 -40.98 10.52 33.85
C ASN A 239 -42.10 11.28 33.16
N GLU A 240 -43.31 10.74 33.23
CA GLU A 240 -44.51 11.45 33.67
C GLU A 240 -45.68 10.44 33.67
N SER A 241 -45.89 9.82 34.83
CA SER A 241 -47.22 9.33 35.21
C SER A 241 -48.04 10.52 35.70
N PRO A 242 -49.35 10.47 35.56
CA PRO A 242 -50.16 10.47 36.78
C PRO A 242 -51.13 9.30 36.80
N GLY A 243 -51.15 8.61 37.94
CA GLY A 243 -52.17 7.62 38.24
C GLY A 243 -53.49 8.28 38.63
N ASN A 244 -54.56 7.72 38.06
CA ASN A 244 -55.78 7.30 38.73
C ASN A 244 -56.66 8.35 39.44
N VAL A 245 -57.93 8.42 39.06
CA VAL A 245 -59.09 8.06 39.91
C VAL A 245 -60.38 8.49 39.19
N ALA A 246 -61.29 7.54 39.06
CA ALA A 246 -62.65 7.73 38.56
C ALA A 246 -63.47 8.72 39.41
N ARG A 247 -64.38 9.47 38.75
CA ARG A 247 -65.74 9.74 39.24
C ARG A 247 -66.61 10.39 38.16
N ASP A 248 -67.66 9.63 37.88
CA ASP A 248 -69.04 9.92 37.51
C ASP A 248 -69.61 11.34 37.77
N VAL A 249 -70.80 11.56 37.19
CA VAL A 249 -71.79 12.65 37.37
C VAL A 249 -71.57 13.86 36.43
N SER A 250 -72.29 14.00 35.31
CA SER A 250 -73.72 14.28 35.11
C SER A 250 -74.12 15.75 35.37
N GLU A 251 -74.97 16.22 34.45
CA GLU A 251 -75.87 17.38 34.52
C GLU A 251 -75.41 18.78 34.08
N ARG A 252 -76.06 19.17 32.96
CA ARG A 252 -76.70 20.45 32.62
C ARG A 252 -75.89 21.52 31.91
#